data_AF-A0A931AW79-F1
#
_entry.id   AF-A0A931AW79-F1
#
_cell.length_a   1.000
_cell.length_b   1.000
_cell.length_c   1.000
_cell.angle_alpha   90.00
_cell.angle_beta   90.00
_cell.angle_gamma   90.00
#
_symmetry.space_group_name_H-M   'P 1'
#
loop_
_entity.id
_entity.type
_entity.pdbx_description
1 polymer ?
#
loop_
_entity_poly.entity_id
_entity_poly.type
_entity_poly.pdbx_seq_one_letter_code
_entity_poly.pdbx_strand_id
1 'polypeptide(L)'
;MTDKNKKELTHINKEGQVNMVDVSSKPITAREAVATGQIQMEPETLDLIKTGQIEKGAVLETARLAGIMAAKKTSDLIPLCHPLFISSVKIEFEIIEPASIKIICKVKTSGQTGVEMEALQGVSSAALTIYDMSKAVDKTMNIGEIKLLEKRGGSSGEFIASEELKGQVVAVSTSIEKGTKKKPLLEINLKEGHGIIEDAHAGNWHRQVSLLAEESIQKMLDSTDQEIRIGYGDFAENITTRGVDIGSLHPGDLITFQRGVKLEVTQIGKECHTGCAIAQQVGDCVMPKEGIFAKVLNGGKIKPGDTYKVELVSND
;
A
#
# COMPACT_ATOMS: atom_id res chain seq x y z
N MET A 1 -27.28 5.32 -27.47
CA MET A 1 -27.02 4.82 -26.11
C MET A 1 -25.96 5.72 -25.52
N THR A 2 -26.36 6.60 -24.62
CA THR A 2 -25.53 7.69 -24.08
C THR A 2 -24.62 7.18 -22.97
N ASP A 3 -23.33 7.34 -23.21
CA ASP A 3 -22.22 6.95 -22.35
C ASP A 3 -22.23 7.79 -21.05
N LYS A 4 -22.66 7.18 -19.95
CA LYS A 4 -23.04 7.87 -18.70
C LYS A 4 -21.90 8.04 -17.69
N ASN A 5 -20.64 7.96 -18.10
CA ASN A 5 -19.51 7.92 -17.15
C ASN A 5 -18.27 8.74 -17.55
N LYS A 6 -18.43 9.87 -18.24
CA LYS A 6 -17.34 10.84 -18.41
C LYS A 6 -17.45 11.90 -17.33
N LYS A 7 -16.68 11.79 -16.23
CA LYS A 7 -16.44 12.93 -15.33
C LYS A 7 -15.91 14.07 -16.21
N GLU A 8 -16.66 15.17 -16.32
CA GLU A 8 -16.24 16.34 -17.11
C GLU A 8 -14.90 16.84 -16.57
N LEU A 9 -13.90 16.95 -17.47
CA LEU A 9 -12.59 17.48 -17.13
C LEU A 9 -12.74 18.97 -16.82
N THR A 10 -12.55 19.37 -15.57
CA THR A 10 -12.79 20.75 -15.13
C THR A 10 -11.81 21.77 -15.69
N HIS A 11 -10.65 21.35 -16.19
CA HIS A 11 -9.59 22.23 -16.70
C HIS A 11 -9.62 22.46 -18.22
N ILE A 12 -10.63 21.93 -18.91
CA ILE A 12 -10.77 22.04 -20.36
C ILE A 12 -12.15 22.63 -20.65
N ASN A 13 -12.20 23.72 -21.41
CA ASN A 13 -13.45 24.35 -21.81
C ASN A 13 -14.16 23.53 -22.93
N LYS A 14 -15.36 23.96 -23.32
CA LYS A 14 -16.16 23.28 -24.36
C LYS A 14 -15.50 23.26 -25.75
N GLU A 15 -14.49 24.10 -25.97
CA GLU A 15 -13.71 24.21 -27.21
C GLU A 15 -12.40 23.41 -27.14
N GLY A 16 -12.11 22.72 -26.03
CA GLY A 16 -10.87 21.96 -25.85
C GLY A 16 -9.67 22.78 -25.36
N GLN A 17 -9.88 24.05 -24.97
CA GLN A 17 -8.84 24.94 -24.48
C GLN A 17 -8.67 24.82 -22.96
N VAL A 18 -7.43 24.97 -22.51
CA VAL A 18 -7.07 24.92 -21.10
C VAL A 18 -7.59 26.18 -20.38
N ASN A 19 -8.28 26.01 -19.27
CA ASN A 19 -8.77 27.12 -18.46
C ASN A 19 -8.59 26.86 -16.95
N MET A 20 -8.28 27.91 -16.20
CA MET A 20 -8.34 27.87 -14.74
C MET A 20 -9.80 27.89 -14.29
N VAL A 21 -10.18 26.98 -13.39
CA VAL A 21 -11.56 26.85 -12.92
C VAL A 21 -11.95 28.10 -12.11
N ASP A 22 -13.09 28.73 -12.44
CA ASP A 22 -13.64 29.76 -11.57
C ASP A 22 -14.15 29.14 -10.26
N VAL A 23 -13.63 29.63 -9.14
CA VAL A 23 -13.98 29.16 -7.79
C VAL A 23 -14.69 30.24 -6.97
N SER A 24 -15.01 31.39 -7.55
CA SER A 24 -15.57 32.57 -6.87
C SER A 24 -16.86 32.27 -6.10
N SER A 25 -17.71 31.37 -6.61
CA SER A 25 -18.96 30.96 -5.98
C SER A 25 -18.81 29.91 -4.87
N LYS A 26 -17.62 29.32 -4.71
CA LYS A 26 -17.38 28.30 -3.68
C LYS A 26 -17.15 28.96 -2.32
N PRO A 27 -17.65 28.38 -1.22
CA PRO A 27 -17.38 28.92 0.11
C PRO A 27 -15.90 28.76 0.49
N ILE A 28 -15.41 29.70 1.30
CA ILE A 28 -14.11 29.58 1.97
C ILE A 28 -14.26 28.58 3.12
N THR A 29 -13.45 27.53 3.13
CA THR A 29 -13.43 26.52 4.19
C THR A 29 -11.99 26.22 4.61
N ALA A 30 -11.81 25.70 5.82
CA ALA A 30 -10.54 25.10 6.22
C ALA A 30 -10.21 23.93 5.27
N ARG A 31 -8.94 23.87 4.85
CA ARG A 31 -8.43 22.87 3.92
C ARG A 31 -7.07 22.40 4.37
N GLU A 32 -6.85 21.12 4.20
CA GLU A 32 -5.62 20.45 4.60
C GLU A 32 -5.27 19.40 3.57
N ALA A 33 -3.99 19.25 3.28
CA ALA A 33 -3.46 18.17 2.47
C ALA A 33 -2.17 17.64 3.09
N VAL A 34 -1.99 16.33 3.04
CA VAL A 34 -0.75 15.64 3.41
C VAL A 34 -0.28 14.86 2.19
N ALA A 35 0.96 15.10 1.78
CA ALA A 35 1.64 14.34 0.74
C ALA A 35 2.89 13.67 1.30
N THR A 36 3.31 12.58 0.68
CA THR A 36 4.57 11.90 0.97
C THR A 36 5.38 11.68 -0.28
N GLY A 37 6.67 11.40 -0.11
CA GLY A 37 7.59 10.95 -1.12
C GLY A 37 8.79 10.29 -0.45
N GLN A 38 9.59 9.58 -1.23
CA GLN A 38 10.73 8.85 -0.72
C GLN A 38 11.95 9.09 -1.62
N ILE A 39 13.12 9.26 -1.00
CA ILE A 39 14.39 9.21 -1.70
C ILE A 39 15.19 8.01 -1.19
N GLN A 40 15.51 7.09 -2.10
CA GLN A 40 16.38 5.95 -1.86
C GLN A 40 17.80 6.31 -2.28
N MET A 41 18.78 5.76 -1.59
CA MET A 41 20.20 6.05 -1.76
C MET A 41 21.02 4.82 -1.35
N GLU A 42 22.35 4.89 -1.46
CA GLU A 42 23.23 3.90 -0.83
C GLU A 42 23.24 4.07 0.70
N PRO A 43 23.40 2.98 1.49
CA PRO A 43 23.44 3.06 2.96
C PRO A 43 24.50 4.03 3.48
N GLU A 44 25.66 4.07 2.82
CA GLU A 44 26.78 4.96 3.15
C GLU A 44 26.39 6.45 3.02
N THR A 45 25.60 6.77 2.00
CA THR A 45 25.04 8.12 1.79
C THR A 45 24.10 8.50 2.92
N LEU A 46 23.24 7.57 3.34
CA LEU A 46 22.30 7.80 4.44
C LEU A 46 23.05 8.07 5.75
N ASP A 47 24.10 7.30 6.03
CA ASP A 47 24.94 7.49 7.22
C ASP A 47 25.65 8.85 7.22
N LEU A 48 26.18 9.29 6.08
CA LEU A 48 26.77 10.63 5.95
C LEU A 48 25.73 11.74 6.18
N ILE A 49 24.50 11.57 5.71
CA ILE A 49 23.41 12.52 5.97
C ILE A 49 23.05 12.55 7.46
N LYS A 50 22.90 11.39 8.11
CA LYS A 50 22.56 11.27 9.54
C LYS A 50 23.63 11.88 10.43
N THR A 51 24.90 11.65 10.09
CA THR A 51 26.05 12.14 10.87
C THR A 51 26.43 13.59 10.52
N GLY A 52 25.79 14.19 9.51
CA GLY A 52 26.07 15.56 9.08
C GLY A 52 27.44 15.73 8.42
N GLN A 53 27.97 14.67 7.80
CA GLN A 53 29.31 14.63 7.19
C GLN A 53 29.30 14.96 5.68
N ILE A 54 28.15 15.30 5.11
CA ILE A 54 28.07 15.83 3.75
C ILE A 54 28.70 17.23 3.71
N GLU A 55 29.69 17.43 2.82
CA GLU A 55 30.46 18.69 2.71
C GLU A 55 29.59 19.94 2.54
N LYS A 56 28.45 19.82 1.87
CA LYS A 56 27.51 20.93 1.63
C LYS A 56 26.72 21.37 2.87
N GLY A 57 26.82 20.67 4.00
CA GLY A 57 26.20 21.05 5.27
C GLY A 57 24.91 20.31 5.60
N ALA A 58 24.00 20.96 6.34
CA ALA A 58 22.80 20.36 6.91
C ALA A 58 21.75 20.03 5.82
N VAL A 59 21.85 18.82 5.25
CA VAL A 59 21.01 18.34 4.14
C VAL A 59 19.51 18.43 4.46
N LEU A 60 19.08 17.85 5.57
CA LEU A 60 17.65 17.78 5.92
C LEU A 60 17.04 19.14 6.23
N GLU A 61 17.77 20.03 6.91
CA GLU A 61 17.26 21.39 7.20
C GLU A 61 17.19 22.25 5.94
N THR A 62 18.16 22.09 5.03
CA THR A 62 18.10 22.75 3.72
C THR A 62 16.92 22.25 2.90
N ALA A 63 16.70 20.93 2.88
CA ALA A 63 15.55 20.32 2.21
C ALA A 63 14.20 20.73 2.84
N ARG A 64 14.15 20.91 4.16
CA ARG A 64 12.97 21.41 4.88
C ARG A 64 12.59 22.81 4.39
N LEU A 65 13.56 23.71 4.33
CA LEU A 65 13.35 25.08 3.86
C LEU A 65 12.93 25.10 2.40
N ALA A 66 13.58 24.30 1.55
CA ALA A 66 13.23 24.18 0.15
C ALA A 66 11.78 23.72 -0.04
N GLY A 67 11.34 22.69 0.69
CA GLY A 67 9.95 22.22 0.67
C GLY A 67 8.94 23.30 1.10
N ILE A 68 9.23 24.04 2.18
CA ILE A 68 8.39 25.16 2.65
C ILE A 68 8.31 26.28 1.60
N MET A 69 9.43 26.63 0.97
CA MET A 69 9.47 27.65 -0.08
C MET A 69 8.73 27.21 -1.32
N ALA A 70 8.88 25.95 -1.73
CA ALA A 70 8.26 25.40 -2.93
C ALA A 70 6.73 25.33 -2.78
N ALA A 71 6.21 24.90 -1.62
CA ALA A 71 4.78 24.92 -1.35
C ALA A 71 4.18 26.31 -1.54
N LYS A 72 4.85 27.37 -1.08
CA LYS A 72 4.40 28.76 -1.26
C LYS A 72 4.46 29.26 -2.71
N LYS A 73 5.29 28.64 -3.56
CA LYS A 73 5.48 29.01 -4.97
C LYS A 73 4.75 28.06 -5.93
N THR A 74 3.83 27.24 -5.43
CA THR A 74 3.16 26.22 -6.25
C THR A 74 2.40 26.82 -7.44
N SER A 75 1.68 27.92 -7.24
CA SER A 75 0.95 28.61 -8.31
C SER A 75 1.84 29.28 -9.36
N ASP A 76 3.10 29.57 -9.05
CA ASP A 76 4.08 30.06 -10.04
C ASP A 76 4.57 28.93 -10.96
N LEU A 77 4.51 27.68 -10.50
CA LEU A 77 5.09 26.51 -11.17
C LEU A 77 4.03 25.63 -11.85
N ILE A 78 2.84 25.51 -11.25
CA ILE A 78 1.74 24.69 -11.77
C ILE A 78 0.73 25.61 -12.48
N PRO A 79 0.65 25.59 -13.83
CA PRO A 79 0.02 26.66 -14.62
C PRO A 79 -1.44 27.02 -14.29
N LEU A 80 -2.22 26.08 -13.75
CA LEU A 80 -3.65 26.25 -13.48
C LEU A 80 -3.98 26.21 -11.98
N CYS A 81 -2.98 26.23 -11.11
CA CYS A 81 -3.19 26.39 -9.68
C CYS A 81 -3.61 27.81 -9.36
N HIS A 82 -4.62 27.95 -8.51
CA HIS A 82 -4.98 29.25 -7.96
C HIS A 82 -3.88 29.73 -7.00
N PRO A 83 -3.59 31.04 -6.95
CA PRO A 83 -2.81 31.59 -5.86
C PRO A 83 -3.59 31.44 -4.54
N LEU A 84 -2.95 30.87 -3.52
CA LEU A 84 -3.55 30.61 -2.21
C LEU A 84 -2.72 31.22 -1.09
N PHE A 85 -3.41 31.82 -0.11
CA PHE A 85 -2.78 32.25 1.14
C PHE A 85 -2.60 31.05 2.07
N ILE A 86 -1.43 30.42 2.01
CA ILE A 86 -1.09 29.28 2.86
C ILE A 86 -0.98 29.72 4.32
N SER A 87 -1.68 29.02 5.21
CA SER A 87 -1.65 29.29 6.66
C SER A 87 -0.50 28.56 7.35
N SER A 88 -0.15 27.35 6.92
CA SER A 88 0.97 26.59 7.47
C SER A 88 1.53 25.59 6.46
N VAL A 89 2.84 25.39 6.49
CA VAL A 89 3.54 24.29 5.81
C VAL A 89 4.44 23.60 6.83
N LYS A 90 4.34 22.28 6.95
CA LYS A 90 5.22 21.45 7.78
C LYS A 90 5.85 20.38 6.90
N ILE A 91 7.17 20.27 6.93
CA ILE A 91 7.93 19.20 6.28
C ILE A 91 8.54 18.35 7.39
N GLU A 92 8.40 17.03 7.30
CA GLU A 92 8.95 16.04 8.24
C GLU A 92 9.73 14.97 7.48
N PHE A 93 10.72 14.37 8.14
CA PHE A 93 11.57 13.34 7.57
C PHE A 93 11.54 12.11 8.49
N GLU A 94 11.34 10.94 7.89
CA GLU A 94 11.43 9.64 8.55
C GLU A 94 12.57 8.85 7.89
N ILE A 95 13.51 8.37 8.70
CA ILE A 95 14.59 7.51 8.22
C ILE A 95 14.06 6.08 8.11
N ILE A 96 14.15 5.50 6.92
CA ILE A 96 13.78 4.12 6.63
C ILE A 96 15.06 3.37 6.31
N GLU A 97 15.51 2.58 7.29
CA GLU A 97 16.70 1.75 7.14
C GLU A 97 16.45 0.64 6.09
N PRO A 98 17.49 0.24 5.33
CA PRO A 98 18.89 0.64 5.49
C PRO A 98 19.31 1.90 4.71
N ALA A 99 18.47 2.44 3.82
CA ALA A 99 18.98 3.35 2.80
C ALA A 99 17.95 4.31 2.20
N SER A 100 17.02 4.81 3.02
CA SER A 100 16.00 5.73 2.50
C SER A 100 15.50 6.77 3.49
N ILE A 101 15.03 7.89 2.94
CA ILE A 101 14.41 8.98 3.69
C ILE A 101 13.02 9.20 3.11
N LYS A 102 12.00 9.01 3.93
CA LYS A 102 10.62 9.39 3.63
C LYS A 102 10.40 10.83 4.04
N ILE A 103 9.72 11.56 3.17
CA ILE A 103 9.40 12.98 3.30
C ILE A 103 7.90 13.09 3.44
N ILE A 104 7.43 13.88 4.40
CA ILE A 104 6.00 14.15 4.61
C ILE A 104 5.81 15.67 4.58
N CYS A 105 4.92 16.16 3.73
CA CYS A 105 4.54 17.56 3.65
C CYS A 105 3.07 17.72 4.01
N LYS A 106 2.80 18.54 5.03
CA LYS A 106 1.45 18.91 5.46
C LYS A 106 1.22 20.39 5.23
N VAL A 107 0.18 20.72 4.46
CA VAL A 107 -0.18 22.10 4.12
C VAL A 107 -1.60 22.39 4.59
N LYS A 108 -1.82 23.58 5.14
CA LYS A 108 -3.15 24.08 5.53
C LYS A 108 -3.43 25.46 4.97
N THR A 109 -4.69 25.72 4.64
CA THR A 109 -5.20 27.04 4.27
C THR A 109 -6.67 27.20 4.67
N SER A 110 -7.19 28.41 4.57
CA SER A 110 -8.63 28.68 4.46
C SER A 110 -8.89 29.26 3.07
N GLY A 111 -9.57 28.52 2.20
CA GLY A 111 -9.71 28.90 0.79
C GLY A 111 -10.87 28.22 0.06
N GLN A 112 -11.01 28.55 -1.23
CA GLN A 112 -12.08 28.05 -2.10
C GLN A 112 -11.69 26.78 -2.89
N THR A 113 -10.39 26.47 -2.95
CA THR A 113 -9.81 25.27 -3.56
C THR A 113 -8.78 24.62 -2.64
N GLY A 114 -8.51 23.33 -2.84
CA GLY A 114 -7.62 22.50 -2.04
C GLY A 114 -6.14 22.90 -2.14
N VAL A 115 -5.31 22.26 -1.31
CA VAL A 115 -3.86 22.48 -1.22
C VAL A 115 -3.03 21.21 -1.51
N GLU A 116 -3.61 20.29 -2.29
CA GLU A 116 -2.97 19.03 -2.67
C GLU A 116 -1.67 19.29 -3.43
N MET A 117 -1.69 20.27 -4.35
CA MET A 117 -0.54 20.61 -5.19
C MET A 117 0.57 21.24 -4.36
N GLU A 118 0.24 22.07 -3.37
CA GLU A 118 1.21 22.66 -2.45
C GLU A 118 1.92 21.59 -1.61
N ALA A 119 1.17 20.58 -1.16
CA ALA A 119 1.75 19.46 -0.42
C ALA A 119 2.70 18.63 -1.29
N LEU A 120 2.26 18.24 -2.50
CA LEU A 120 3.06 17.47 -3.47
C LEU A 120 4.31 18.23 -3.92
N GLN A 121 4.18 19.54 -4.16
CA GLN A 121 5.30 20.39 -4.56
C GLN A 121 6.33 20.53 -3.44
N GLY A 122 5.87 20.64 -2.18
CA GLY A 122 6.75 20.66 -1.00
C GLY A 122 7.58 19.39 -0.86
N VAL A 123 6.96 18.21 -1.02
CA VAL A 123 7.68 16.92 -1.04
C VAL A 123 8.71 16.88 -2.18
N SER A 124 8.27 17.20 -3.39
CA SER A 124 9.09 17.10 -4.61
C SER A 124 10.35 17.97 -4.50
N SER A 125 10.20 19.21 -4.05
CA SER A 125 11.35 20.11 -3.88
C SER A 125 12.28 19.66 -2.75
N ALA A 126 11.74 19.15 -1.63
CA ALA A 126 12.58 18.63 -0.56
C ALA A 126 13.42 17.44 -1.04
N ALA A 127 12.82 16.50 -1.80
CA ALA A 127 13.54 15.36 -2.38
C ALA A 127 14.64 15.81 -3.36
N LEU A 128 14.32 16.75 -4.26
CA LEU A 128 15.30 17.31 -5.20
C LEU A 128 16.45 18.04 -4.48
N THR A 129 16.18 18.69 -3.35
CA THR A 129 17.21 19.33 -2.54
C THR A 129 18.09 18.30 -1.84
N ILE A 130 17.55 17.22 -1.28
CA ILE A 130 18.37 16.12 -0.74
C ILE A 130 19.28 15.58 -1.83
N TYR A 131 18.73 15.33 -3.03
CA TYR A 131 19.52 14.87 -4.17
C TYR A 131 20.64 15.87 -4.52
N ASP A 132 20.36 17.17 -4.67
CA ASP A 132 21.39 18.14 -5.01
C ASP A 132 22.53 18.21 -3.98
N MET A 133 22.16 18.11 -2.70
CA MET A 133 23.09 18.19 -1.58
C MET A 133 23.98 16.95 -1.47
N SER A 134 23.50 15.77 -1.91
CA SER A 134 24.22 14.50 -1.76
C SER A 134 24.77 13.90 -3.05
N LYS A 135 24.42 14.42 -4.24
CA LYS A 135 24.81 13.86 -5.56
C LYS A 135 26.32 13.77 -5.84
N ALA A 136 27.14 14.42 -5.03
CA ALA A 136 28.60 14.32 -5.13
C ALA A 136 29.11 12.97 -4.60
N VAL A 137 28.43 12.45 -3.56
CA VAL A 137 28.74 11.16 -2.93
C VAL A 137 28.01 10.03 -3.65
N ASP A 138 26.75 10.27 -4.03
CA ASP A 138 25.88 9.23 -4.57
C ASP A 138 25.01 9.77 -5.71
N LYS A 139 25.22 9.25 -6.92
CA LYS A 139 24.44 9.61 -8.12
C LYS A 139 23.36 8.58 -8.46
N THR A 140 23.28 7.47 -7.73
CA THR A 140 22.32 6.39 -7.96
C THR A 140 21.00 6.63 -7.21
N MET A 141 20.96 7.64 -6.33
CA MET A 141 19.76 8.06 -5.61
C MET A 141 18.50 8.10 -6.49
N ASN A 142 17.40 7.56 -5.98
CA ASN A 142 16.12 7.49 -6.67
C ASN A 142 15.03 8.25 -5.90
N ILE A 143 14.39 9.21 -6.55
CA ILE A 143 13.22 9.92 -6.00
C ILE A 143 11.96 9.23 -6.54
N GLY A 144 11.10 8.78 -5.63
CA GLY A 144 9.88 8.06 -5.97
C GLY A 144 8.79 8.19 -4.91
N GLU A 145 7.72 7.42 -5.10
CA GLU A 145 6.59 7.33 -4.15
C GLU A 145 5.96 8.68 -3.78
N ILE A 146 6.06 9.69 -4.67
CA ILE A 146 5.42 11.00 -4.47
C ILE A 146 3.92 10.85 -4.68
N LYS A 147 3.15 10.94 -3.60
CA LYS A 147 1.69 10.76 -3.62
C LYS A 147 1.00 11.54 -2.50
N LEU A 148 -0.28 11.82 -2.72
CA LEU A 148 -1.16 12.40 -1.71
C LEU A 148 -1.58 11.30 -0.72
N LEU A 149 -1.41 11.53 0.57
CA LEU A 149 -1.86 10.65 1.65
C LEU A 149 -3.24 11.05 2.17
N GLU A 150 -3.48 12.34 2.28
CA GLU A 150 -4.69 12.84 2.93
C GLU A 150 -5.09 14.18 2.32
N LYS A 151 -6.39 14.42 2.25
CA LYS A 151 -6.97 15.74 1.99
C LYS A 151 -8.24 15.89 2.79
N ARG A 152 -8.40 17.02 3.47
CA ARG A 152 -9.63 17.41 4.17
C ARG A 152 -10.18 18.73 3.61
N GLY A 153 -11.50 18.85 3.65
CA GLY A 153 -12.22 20.09 3.34
C GLY A 153 -12.58 20.28 1.85
N GLY A 154 -13.59 21.10 1.61
CA GLY A 154 -14.20 21.31 0.30
C GLY A 154 -15.31 20.31 -0.04
N SER A 155 -15.95 20.52 -1.19
CA SER A 155 -17.13 19.75 -1.62
C SER A 155 -16.85 18.30 -1.98
N SER A 156 -15.59 17.93 -2.23
CA SER A 156 -15.21 16.55 -2.54
C SER A 156 -15.12 15.65 -1.30
N GLY A 157 -15.28 16.20 -0.10
CA GLY A 157 -15.11 15.47 1.14
C GLY A 157 -13.64 15.18 1.47
N GLU A 158 -13.47 14.32 2.46
CA GLU A 158 -12.18 13.81 2.91
C GLU A 158 -11.67 12.71 1.97
N PHE A 159 -10.37 12.70 1.73
CA PHE A 159 -9.65 11.63 1.06
C PHE A 159 -8.54 11.16 1.99
N ILE A 160 -8.46 9.85 2.19
CA ILE A 160 -7.34 9.16 2.83
C ILE A 160 -6.87 8.12 1.82
N ALA A 161 -5.60 8.14 1.45
CA ALA A 161 -5.02 7.13 0.60
C ALA A 161 -5.00 5.79 1.35
N SER A 162 -5.58 4.75 0.77
CA SER A 162 -5.43 3.39 1.27
C SER A 162 -3.94 3.01 1.21
N GLU A 163 -3.36 2.57 2.33
CA GLU A 163 -2.02 2.00 2.32
C GLU A 163 -2.01 0.75 1.45
N GLU A 164 -1.43 0.83 0.27
CA GLU A 164 -1.31 -0.31 -0.63
C GLU A 164 -0.15 -1.20 -0.12
N LEU A 165 -0.47 -2.17 0.73
CA LEU A 165 0.49 -3.13 1.24
C LEU A 165 0.87 -4.09 0.11
N LYS A 166 2.17 -4.34 -0.13
CA LYS A 166 2.64 -5.20 -1.21
C LYS A 166 3.31 -6.45 -0.66
N GLY A 167 2.99 -7.61 -1.23
CA GLY A 167 3.57 -8.88 -0.85
C GLY A 167 3.85 -9.78 -2.04
N GLN A 168 4.32 -11.00 -1.75
CA GLN A 168 4.62 -12.02 -2.74
C GLN A 168 4.03 -13.37 -2.35
N VAL A 169 3.60 -14.15 -3.34
CA VAL A 169 3.20 -15.55 -3.18
C VAL A 169 4.44 -16.42 -3.05
N VAL A 170 4.54 -17.17 -1.96
CA VAL A 170 5.63 -18.10 -1.69
C VAL A 170 5.30 -19.49 -2.22
N ALA A 171 4.08 -19.95 -1.96
CA ALA A 171 3.62 -21.27 -2.38
C ALA A 171 2.12 -21.27 -2.67
N VAL A 172 1.70 -22.22 -3.48
CA VAL A 172 0.28 -22.52 -3.73
C VAL A 172 0.06 -24.01 -3.54
N SER A 173 -1.02 -24.39 -2.86
CA SER A 173 -1.29 -25.78 -2.46
C SER A 173 -2.76 -26.12 -2.61
N THR A 174 -3.07 -27.37 -2.97
CA THR A 174 -4.47 -27.87 -3.03
C THR A 174 -4.60 -29.26 -2.41
N SER A 175 -5.82 -29.66 -2.07
CA SER A 175 -6.12 -31.03 -1.63
C SER A 175 -7.17 -31.68 -2.51
N ILE A 176 -7.03 -32.98 -2.76
CA ILE A 176 -7.98 -33.76 -3.57
C ILE A 176 -9.22 -34.15 -2.75
N GLU A 177 -9.05 -34.38 -1.44
CA GLU A 177 -10.13 -34.75 -0.53
C GLU A 177 -10.18 -33.79 0.67
N LYS A 178 -11.38 -33.53 1.21
CA LYS A 178 -11.54 -32.71 2.42
C LYS A 178 -10.91 -33.43 3.62
N GLY A 179 -10.20 -32.68 4.45
CA GLY A 179 -9.51 -33.22 5.62
C GLY A 179 -8.16 -33.89 5.34
N THR A 180 -7.69 -33.87 4.08
CA THR A 180 -6.32 -34.29 3.74
C THR A 180 -5.37 -33.09 3.66
N LYS A 181 -4.07 -33.33 3.87
CA LYS A 181 -3.04 -32.29 3.76
C LYS A 181 -2.99 -31.74 2.33
N LYS A 182 -2.90 -30.41 2.19
CA LYS A 182 -2.73 -29.79 0.88
C LYS A 182 -1.31 -30.01 0.38
N LYS A 183 -1.16 -30.25 -0.93
CA LYS A 183 0.13 -30.50 -1.59
C LYS A 183 0.53 -29.26 -2.39
N PRO A 184 1.80 -28.83 -2.32
CA PRO A 184 2.31 -27.75 -3.16
C PRO A 184 2.18 -28.06 -4.66
N LEU A 185 1.85 -27.03 -5.43
CA LEU A 185 1.76 -27.02 -6.89
C LEU A 185 2.61 -25.89 -7.48
N LEU A 186 2.92 -25.99 -8.77
CA LEU A 186 3.61 -24.93 -9.52
C LEU A 186 2.68 -23.76 -9.87
N GLU A 187 1.37 -24.02 -9.98
CA GLU A 187 0.34 -23.02 -10.21
C GLU A 187 -1.02 -23.53 -9.74
N ILE A 188 -1.92 -22.60 -9.42
CA ILE A 188 -3.35 -22.86 -9.18
C ILE A 188 -4.18 -21.97 -10.10
N ASN A 189 -5.37 -22.44 -10.47
CA ASN A 189 -6.32 -21.67 -11.27
C ASN A 189 -7.58 -21.38 -10.45
N LEU A 190 -7.91 -20.10 -10.31
CA LEU A 190 -9.06 -19.63 -9.54
C LEU A 190 -10.23 -19.34 -10.47
N LYS A 191 -11.43 -19.70 -10.03
CA LYS A 191 -12.69 -19.38 -10.70
C LYS A 191 -13.54 -18.51 -9.79
N GLU A 192 -14.05 -17.41 -10.35
CA GLU A 192 -14.95 -16.48 -9.66
C GLU A 192 -16.14 -17.23 -9.04
N GLY A 193 -16.45 -16.89 -7.78
CA GLY A 193 -17.55 -17.51 -7.04
C GLY A 193 -17.37 -19.00 -6.72
N HIS A 194 -16.20 -19.59 -6.98
CA HIS A 194 -15.96 -21.02 -6.80
C HIS A 194 -14.70 -21.35 -5.99
N GLY A 195 -13.63 -20.56 -6.10
CA GLY A 195 -12.35 -20.90 -5.47
C GLY A 195 -11.37 -21.53 -6.45
N ILE A 196 -10.50 -22.41 -5.94
CA ILE A 196 -9.46 -23.05 -6.75
C ILE A 196 -10.03 -24.28 -7.47
N ILE A 197 -9.89 -24.31 -8.79
CA ILE A 197 -10.31 -25.45 -9.60
C ILE A 197 -9.55 -26.70 -9.13
N GLU A 198 -10.27 -27.82 -8.99
CA GLU A 198 -9.76 -29.11 -8.49
C GLU A 198 -9.38 -29.17 -7.00
N ASP A 199 -9.60 -28.10 -6.21
CA ASP A 199 -9.48 -28.19 -4.74
C ASP A 199 -10.76 -28.76 -4.12
N ALA A 200 -10.60 -29.68 -3.16
CA ALA A 200 -11.70 -30.31 -2.44
C ALA A 200 -12.60 -29.34 -1.67
N HIS A 201 -12.10 -28.15 -1.35
CA HIS A 201 -12.82 -27.11 -0.61
C HIS A 201 -13.44 -26.06 -1.56
N ALA A 202 -13.28 -26.21 -2.88
CA ALA A 202 -13.93 -25.36 -3.86
C ALA A 202 -15.45 -25.51 -3.81
N GLY A 203 -16.16 -24.41 -4.09
CA GLY A 203 -17.61 -24.35 -4.08
C GLY A 203 -18.15 -22.93 -3.97
N ASN A 204 -19.46 -22.80 -4.07
CA ASN A 204 -20.15 -21.52 -3.93
C ASN A 204 -20.43 -21.20 -2.45
N TRP A 205 -19.39 -20.82 -1.72
CA TRP A 205 -19.44 -20.41 -0.32
C TRP A 205 -18.41 -19.31 -0.06
N HIS A 206 -18.37 -18.73 1.15
CA HIS A 206 -17.55 -17.54 1.42
C HIS A 206 -16.05 -17.84 1.60
N ARG A 207 -15.65 -19.07 2.01
CA ARG A 207 -14.24 -19.43 2.26
C ARG A 207 -13.64 -20.21 1.09
N GLN A 208 -13.58 -19.56 -0.06
CA GLN A 208 -13.19 -20.21 -1.31
C GLN A 208 -11.69 -20.47 -1.40
N VAL A 209 -10.89 -19.64 -0.74
CA VAL A 209 -9.42 -19.72 -0.72
C VAL A 209 -8.93 -19.39 0.68
N SER A 210 -8.00 -20.18 1.21
CA SER A 210 -7.28 -19.90 2.47
C SER A 210 -5.89 -19.31 2.20
N LEU A 211 -5.50 -18.31 2.98
CA LEU A 211 -4.16 -17.70 2.91
C LEU A 211 -3.51 -17.72 4.29
N LEU A 212 -2.19 -17.88 4.33
CA LEU A 212 -1.37 -17.82 5.53
C LEU A 212 0.00 -17.18 5.21
N ALA A 213 0.49 -16.30 6.07
CA ALA A 213 1.80 -15.69 5.88
C ALA A 213 2.94 -16.65 6.32
N GLU A 214 4.03 -16.66 5.57
CA GLU A 214 5.25 -17.39 5.91
C GLU A 214 5.82 -16.91 7.25
N GLU A 215 5.71 -15.61 7.52
CA GLU A 215 6.09 -15.01 8.79
C GLU A 215 5.28 -15.60 9.97
N SER A 216 4.00 -15.90 9.78
CA SER A 216 3.15 -16.57 10.77
C SER A 216 3.56 -18.02 11.00
N ILE A 217 3.92 -18.73 9.92
CA ILE A 217 4.43 -20.10 10.00
C ILE A 217 5.73 -20.13 10.80
N GLN A 218 6.67 -19.23 10.49
CA GLN A 218 7.97 -19.18 11.15
C GLN A 218 7.84 -18.85 12.64
N LYS A 219 7.01 -17.87 13.01
CA LYS A 219 6.73 -17.55 14.42
C LYS A 219 6.26 -18.76 15.21
N MET A 220 5.41 -19.61 14.62
CA MET A 220 4.93 -20.82 15.29
C MET A 220 6.04 -21.87 15.43
N LEU A 221 6.83 -22.08 14.38
CA LEU A 221 7.98 -22.99 14.41
C LEU A 221 9.00 -22.59 15.48
N ASP A 222 9.32 -21.29 15.57
CA ASP A 222 10.25 -20.75 16.56
C ASP A 222 9.73 -20.89 17.99
N SER A 223 8.41 -20.99 18.17
CA SER A 223 7.77 -21.18 19.47
C SER A 223 7.69 -22.65 19.93
N THR A 224 8.15 -23.60 19.11
CA THR A 224 8.06 -25.04 19.40
C THR A 224 9.45 -25.65 19.60
N ASP A 225 9.68 -26.31 20.75
CA ASP A 225 10.96 -26.99 21.07
C ASP A 225 11.23 -28.29 20.27
N GLN A 226 10.39 -28.61 19.29
CA GLN A 226 10.48 -29.84 18.50
C GLN A 226 10.95 -29.53 17.07
N GLU A 227 11.89 -30.33 16.55
CA GLU A 227 12.21 -30.34 15.13
C GLU A 227 11.04 -30.94 14.33
N ILE A 228 10.05 -30.11 13.99
CA ILE A 228 8.91 -30.51 13.18
C ILE A 228 9.20 -30.17 11.73
N ARG A 229 9.19 -31.19 10.86
CA ARG A 229 9.19 -30.98 9.41
C ARG A 229 7.79 -30.56 8.96
N ILE A 230 7.62 -29.28 8.66
CA ILE A 230 6.40 -28.70 8.11
C ILE A 230 6.71 -28.11 6.73
N GLY A 231 5.87 -28.43 5.74
CA GLY A 231 5.91 -27.86 4.39
C GLY A 231 4.70 -27.00 4.09
N TYR A 232 4.74 -26.24 2.98
CA TYR A 232 3.60 -25.41 2.57
C TYR A 232 2.35 -26.25 2.27
N GLY A 233 1.20 -25.79 2.75
CA GLY A 233 -0.09 -26.49 2.67
C GLY A 233 -0.38 -27.40 3.87
N ASP A 234 0.58 -27.63 4.76
CA ASP A 234 0.37 -28.44 5.95
C ASP A 234 -0.70 -27.81 6.85
N PHE A 235 -0.74 -26.48 6.99
CA PHE A 235 -1.74 -25.76 7.79
C PHE A 235 -3.11 -25.61 7.11
N ALA A 236 -3.33 -26.33 6.00
CA ALA A 236 -4.50 -26.24 5.15
C ALA A 236 -4.69 -24.86 4.47
N GLU A 237 -3.61 -24.11 4.31
CA GLU A 237 -3.54 -22.91 3.49
C GLU A 237 -3.47 -23.28 1.99
N ASN A 238 -4.17 -22.51 1.16
CA ASN A 238 -4.07 -22.63 -0.29
C ASN A 238 -2.98 -21.75 -0.88
N ILE A 239 -2.74 -20.58 -0.29
CA ILE A 239 -1.73 -19.63 -0.74
C ILE A 239 -0.89 -19.24 0.47
N THR A 240 0.40 -19.55 0.43
CA THR A 240 1.36 -19.01 1.39
C THR A 240 1.90 -17.71 0.84
N THR A 241 1.87 -16.64 1.64
CA THR A 241 2.32 -15.31 1.23
C THR A 241 3.45 -14.79 2.10
N ARG A 242 4.13 -13.73 1.67
CA ARG A 242 5.08 -12.96 2.48
C ARG A 242 4.98 -11.47 2.22
N GLY A 243 5.53 -10.66 3.12
CA GLY A 243 5.69 -9.21 2.98
C GLY A 243 4.48 -8.35 3.39
N VAL A 244 3.34 -8.98 3.70
CA VAL A 244 2.18 -8.30 4.28
C VAL A 244 1.70 -9.11 5.48
N ASP A 245 1.40 -8.43 6.58
CA ASP A 245 0.74 -9.04 7.74
C ASP A 245 -0.73 -9.31 7.43
N ILE A 246 -0.98 -10.40 6.71
CA ILE A 246 -2.34 -10.73 6.27
C ILE A 246 -3.28 -11.06 7.45
N GLY A 247 -2.72 -11.41 8.62
CA GLY A 247 -3.51 -11.70 9.82
C GLY A 247 -4.17 -10.46 10.41
N SER A 248 -3.67 -9.27 10.07
CA SER A 248 -4.24 -7.97 10.45
C SER A 248 -5.35 -7.47 9.52
N LEU A 249 -5.64 -8.18 8.43
CA LEU A 249 -6.66 -7.77 7.46
C LEU A 249 -8.07 -8.04 7.96
N HIS A 250 -9.02 -7.23 7.52
CA HIS A 250 -10.41 -7.29 7.94
C HIS A 250 -11.31 -7.79 6.81
N PRO A 251 -12.47 -8.42 7.13
CA PRO A 251 -13.48 -8.73 6.13
C PRO A 251 -13.86 -7.48 5.31
N GLY A 252 -13.82 -7.61 3.98
CA GLY A 252 -13.99 -6.49 3.04
C GLY A 252 -12.69 -6.04 2.38
N ASP A 253 -11.53 -6.22 3.01
CA ASP A 253 -10.24 -5.89 2.42
C ASP A 253 -10.01 -6.66 1.12
N LEU A 254 -9.35 -6.01 0.16
CA LEU A 254 -9.19 -6.53 -1.20
C LEU A 254 -7.75 -6.90 -1.47
N ILE A 255 -7.52 -8.14 -1.93
CA ILE A 255 -6.20 -8.63 -2.32
C ILE A 255 -6.18 -8.79 -3.83
N THR A 256 -5.29 -8.06 -4.51
CA THR A 256 -5.12 -8.13 -5.96
C THR A 256 -3.75 -8.70 -6.29
N PHE A 257 -3.72 -9.87 -6.91
CA PHE A 257 -2.50 -10.53 -7.37
C PHE A 257 -2.13 -10.05 -8.78
N GLN A 258 -0.91 -10.38 -9.21
CA GLN A 258 -0.51 -10.24 -10.61
C GLN A 258 -1.56 -10.86 -11.55
N ARG A 259 -1.59 -10.36 -12.78
CA ARG A 259 -2.53 -10.82 -13.84
C ARG A 259 -4.00 -10.57 -13.51
N GLY A 260 -4.29 -9.74 -12.50
CA GLY A 260 -5.64 -9.24 -12.22
C GLY A 260 -6.53 -10.16 -11.39
N VAL A 261 -5.99 -11.25 -10.82
CA VAL A 261 -6.75 -12.11 -9.90
C VAL A 261 -7.08 -11.32 -8.65
N LYS A 262 -8.35 -11.31 -8.25
CA LYS A 262 -8.83 -10.48 -7.15
C LYS A 262 -9.61 -11.30 -6.14
N LEU A 263 -9.23 -11.15 -4.87
CA LEU A 263 -9.87 -11.78 -3.73
C LEU A 263 -10.43 -10.69 -2.79
N GLU A 264 -11.51 -11.01 -2.10
CA GLU A 264 -12.03 -10.22 -0.97
C GLU A 264 -11.94 -11.06 0.30
N VAL A 265 -11.33 -10.49 1.34
CA VAL A 265 -11.26 -11.12 2.66
C VAL A 265 -12.67 -11.27 3.20
N THR A 266 -13.01 -12.48 3.64
CA THR A 266 -14.35 -12.81 4.16
C THR A 266 -14.33 -13.16 5.63
N GLN A 267 -13.21 -13.68 6.13
CA GLN A 267 -13.09 -14.17 7.49
C GLN A 267 -11.61 -14.22 7.91
N ILE A 268 -11.36 -13.88 9.17
CA ILE A 268 -10.09 -14.12 9.86
C ILE A 268 -10.25 -15.37 10.72
N GLY A 269 -9.31 -16.31 10.61
CA GLY A 269 -9.28 -17.49 11.43
C GLY A 269 -10.48 -18.43 11.25
N LYS A 270 -10.52 -19.51 12.03
CA LYS A 270 -11.64 -20.44 12.13
C LYS A 270 -11.63 -21.08 13.51
N GLU A 271 -12.78 -21.26 14.15
CA GLU A 271 -12.89 -22.17 15.30
C GLU A 271 -12.48 -23.60 14.89
N CYS A 272 -11.42 -24.10 15.50
CA CYS A 272 -10.98 -25.48 15.33
C CYS A 272 -11.97 -26.42 16.03
N HIS A 273 -12.75 -27.18 15.24
CA HIS A 273 -13.45 -28.35 15.78
C HIS A 273 -12.51 -29.56 15.66
N THR A 274 -12.46 -30.33 16.75
CA THR A 274 -11.59 -31.49 17.06
C THR A 274 -11.03 -32.26 15.85
N GLY A 275 -9.70 -32.34 15.78
CA GLY A 275 -8.99 -33.40 15.01
C GLY A 275 -8.41 -33.04 13.65
N CYS A 276 -7.89 -31.83 13.45
CA CYS A 276 -7.04 -31.57 12.27
C CYS A 276 -5.69 -32.32 12.42
N ALA A 277 -5.20 -32.92 11.34
CA ALA A 277 -3.93 -33.67 11.32
C ALA A 277 -2.73 -32.85 11.87
N ILE A 278 -2.75 -31.53 11.70
CA ILE A 278 -1.71 -30.64 12.26
C ILE A 278 -1.90 -30.38 13.74
N ALA A 279 -3.13 -30.21 14.23
CA ALA A 279 -3.37 -30.08 15.67
C ALA A 279 -2.93 -31.35 16.42
N GLN A 280 -3.03 -32.52 15.77
CA GLN A 280 -2.51 -33.78 16.30
C GLN A 280 -0.98 -33.90 16.25
N GLN A 281 -0.33 -33.21 15.32
CA GLN A 281 1.13 -33.27 15.12
C GLN A 281 1.89 -32.18 15.88
N VAL A 282 1.31 -30.98 16.03
CA VAL A 282 1.97 -29.78 16.58
C VAL A 282 1.24 -29.22 17.82
N GLY A 283 0.08 -29.76 18.18
CA GLY A 283 -0.68 -29.35 19.37
C GLY A 283 -1.50 -28.06 19.19
N ASP A 284 -0.94 -27.04 18.53
CA ASP A 284 -1.60 -25.76 18.26
C ASP A 284 -1.45 -25.35 16.78
N CYS A 285 -2.55 -24.93 16.14
CA CYS A 285 -2.55 -24.56 14.71
C CYS A 285 -2.53 -23.04 14.57
N VAL A 286 -1.72 -22.50 13.65
CA VAL A 286 -1.64 -21.05 13.39
C VAL A 286 -2.82 -20.53 12.56
N MET A 287 -3.44 -21.38 11.73
CA MET A 287 -4.52 -21.00 10.80
C MET A 287 -5.74 -20.34 11.50
N PRO A 288 -6.22 -20.81 12.67
CA PRO A 288 -7.25 -20.13 13.46
C PRO A 288 -6.92 -18.71 13.93
N LYS A 289 -5.63 -18.40 14.13
CA LYS A 289 -5.18 -17.15 14.76
C LYS A 289 -4.78 -16.12 13.72
N GLU A 290 -4.03 -16.54 12.71
CA GLU A 290 -3.39 -15.64 11.74
C GLU A 290 -3.77 -15.95 10.28
N GLY A 291 -4.43 -17.07 10.02
CA GLY A 291 -4.88 -17.43 8.68
C GLY A 291 -6.14 -16.65 8.28
N ILE A 292 -6.28 -16.33 6.99
CA ILE A 292 -7.48 -15.67 6.46
C ILE A 292 -8.16 -16.51 5.40
N PHE A 293 -9.46 -16.25 5.19
CA PHE A 293 -10.25 -16.83 4.12
C PHE A 293 -10.83 -15.75 3.23
N ALA A 294 -10.84 -16.02 1.92
CA ALA A 294 -11.29 -15.09 0.93
C ALA A 294 -12.22 -15.74 -0.10
N LYS A 295 -13.06 -14.90 -0.73
CA LYS A 295 -13.83 -15.27 -1.93
C LYS A 295 -13.16 -14.71 -3.18
N VAL A 296 -13.31 -15.42 -4.29
CA VAL A 296 -12.75 -15.03 -5.59
C VAL A 296 -13.70 -14.06 -6.27
N LEU A 297 -13.27 -12.81 -6.43
CA LEU A 297 -13.99 -11.76 -7.18
C LEU A 297 -13.61 -11.77 -8.66
N ASN A 298 -12.36 -12.08 -8.98
CA ASN A 298 -11.91 -12.27 -10.35
C ASN A 298 -10.93 -13.44 -10.40
N GLY A 299 -11.21 -14.42 -11.23
CA GLY A 299 -10.42 -15.65 -11.37
C GLY A 299 -9.15 -15.48 -12.20
N GLY A 300 -8.36 -16.55 -12.29
CA GLY A 300 -7.13 -16.61 -13.07
C GLY A 300 -6.04 -17.42 -12.39
N LYS A 301 -4.84 -17.39 -12.97
CA LYS A 301 -3.70 -18.19 -12.51
C LYS A 301 -2.85 -17.45 -11.49
N ILE A 302 -2.57 -18.11 -10.36
CA ILE A 302 -1.59 -17.69 -9.36
C ILE A 302 -0.48 -18.75 -9.30
N LYS A 303 0.78 -18.30 -9.24
CA LYS A 303 1.95 -19.16 -9.04
C LYS A 303 2.91 -18.58 -7.99
N PRO A 304 3.81 -19.40 -7.42
CA PRO A 304 4.93 -18.91 -6.63
C PRO A 304 5.72 -17.82 -7.35
N GLY A 305 6.08 -16.76 -6.62
CA GLY A 305 6.77 -15.59 -7.13
C GLY A 305 5.87 -14.45 -7.61
N ASP A 306 4.57 -14.68 -7.83
CA ASP A 306 3.63 -13.61 -8.19
C ASP A 306 3.52 -12.59 -7.05
N THR A 307 3.56 -11.30 -7.37
CA THR A 307 3.32 -10.23 -6.39
C THR A 307 1.81 -10.02 -6.17
N TYR A 308 1.47 -9.47 -5.02
CA TYR A 308 0.11 -9.01 -4.73
C TYR A 308 0.14 -7.68 -3.98
N LYS A 309 -1.01 -7.00 -4.01
CA LYS A 309 -1.25 -5.78 -3.27
C LYS A 309 -2.54 -5.90 -2.47
N VAL A 310 -2.59 -5.27 -1.31
CA VAL A 310 -3.78 -5.21 -0.46
C VAL A 310 -4.29 -3.78 -0.46
N GLU A 311 -5.58 -3.63 -0.75
CA GLU A 311 -6.32 -2.38 -0.61
C GLU A 311 -7.18 -2.51 0.64
N LEU A 312 -6.80 -1.78 1.69
CA LEU A 312 -7.55 -1.72 2.95
C LEU A 312 -8.85 -0.95 2.71
N VAL A 313 -9.98 -1.56 3.07
CA VAL A 313 -11.26 -0.86 3.05
C VAL A 313 -11.34 -0.05 4.36
N SER A 314 -11.52 1.25 4.23
CA SER A 314 -11.74 2.14 5.38
C SER A 314 -12.99 1.69 6.12
N ASN A 315 -12.83 1.23 7.37
CA ASN A 315 -13.96 1.06 8.27
C ASN A 315 -14.42 2.46 8.69
N ASP A 316 -15.60 2.86 8.21
CA ASP A 316 -16.34 4.03 8.72
C ASP A 316 -16.63 3.88 10.23
#